data_AF-A0A6D2HBE9-F1
#
_entry.id   AF-A0A6D2HBE9-F1
#
_cell.length_a   1.000
_cell.length_b   1.000
_cell.length_c   1.000
_cell.angle_alpha   90.00
_cell.angle_beta   90.00
_cell.angle_gamma   90.00
#
_symmetry.space_group_name_H-M   'P 1'
#
loop_
_entity.id
_entity.type
_entity.pdbx_description
1 polymer ?
#
loop_
_entity_poly.entity_id
_entity_poly.type
_entity_poly.pdbx_seq_one_letter_code
_entity_poly.pdbx_strand_id
1 'polypeptide(L)'
;MKYVLVTGGVVSGLGKGVTASSIGVVLKACGLRVTSIKIDPYLNTDAGTMSPFEHGEVFVLDDGGEVDLDLGNYERFLDVTLTKDNNITTGKIYQSVLDKERRGDYLGTTVQVVPHITDAIKDWIESVSLIPVDGREGQADVCVIELGGTVGDIESMPFIEALRQLSFSVGQENFCLIHVSLIPVIGVVGEQKTKPTQHSVRELRALGLTPHFLACRSAEPLMEATKAKLSQFCHVPAANILNIHDVPNIWHVPLLLRNQNAHHSILNHLNLTSVATAPDLDSWTTMAETFDNLTNHVNIAMVGKYVGFTDSYLSVVKALLHSCIACSLKPKIEWIAASDLEDESGRSTPEAHAAAWNILRSAECILVPGGFGDRGVSGMVLAAKYARENKIPYLGICLGMQIAVIEFARSVLSMERANSTEFDAQTPDPVIIFMPEGSRTHMGSTMRLGSRRTHLQSQDSLTSKLYGDVSYVDERHRHRYEVNPEVAQSLEEAGLRLVGKDDSGKRVEVIEFPDHPFYVGVQFHPEFKSRPTRPSPLFVGFILAARTLLQTHSSN
;
A
#
# COMPACT_ATOMS: atom_id res chain seq x y z
N MET A 1 18.47 -3.27 20.23
CA MET A 1 17.63 -3.65 19.09
C MET A 1 17.75 -5.15 18.83
N LYS A 2 16.65 -5.84 18.55
CA LYS A 2 16.62 -7.21 18.03
C LYS A 2 16.21 -7.19 16.55
N TYR A 3 16.70 -8.12 15.74
CA TYR A 3 16.40 -8.18 14.32
C TYR A 3 15.71 -9.50 13.95
N VAL A 4 14.62 -9.41 13.18
CA VAL A 4 13.97 -10.56 12.56
C VAL A 4 14.06 -10.40 11.05
N LEU A 5 14.99 -11.11 10.42
CA LEU A 5 15.15 -11.13 8.97
C LEU A 5 14.19 -12.15 8.34
N VAL A 6 13.43 -11.71 7.35
CA VAL A 6 12.55 -12.52 6.52
C VAL A 6 13.10 -12.54 5.09
N THR A 7 13.36 -13.75 4.56
CA THR A 7 13.91 -13.94 3.20
C THR A 7 12.98 -14.77 2.32
N GLY A 8 13.07 -14.60 1.00
CA GLY A 8 12.33 -15.37 0.01
C GLY A 8 13.10 -16.55 -0.58
N GLY A 9 12.44 -17.68 -0.71
CA GLY A 9 13.01 -18.87 -1.31
C GLY A 9 12.72 -19.00 -2.80
N VAL A 10 11.67 -19.77 -3.12
CA VAL A 10 11.54 -20.46 -4.42
C VAL A 10 10.97 -19.57 -5.54
N VAL A 11 10.03 -18.69 -5.24
CA VAL A 11 9.39 -17.79 -6.22
C VAL A 11 9.09 -16.43 -5.61
N SER A 12 9.01 -15.39 -6.43
CA SER A 12 8.48 -14.08 -6.04
C SER A 12 6.97 -14.16 -5.79
N GLY A 13 6.41 -13.20 -5.05
CA GLY A 13 4.96 -13.16 -4.78
C GLY A 13 4.42 -14.18 -3.77
N LEU A 14 5.26 -14.93 -3.03
CA LEU A 14 4.82 -15.92 -2.03
C LEU A 14 4.10 -15.36 -0.78
N GLY A 15 3.96 -14.04 -0.67
CA GLY A 15 3.45 -13.39 0.54
C GLY A 15 4.52 -13.16 1.61
N LYS A 16 5.74 -12.77 1.20
CA LYS A 16 6.80 -12.34 2.13
C LYS A 16 6.36 -11.16 3.00
N GLY A 17 5.89 -10.07 2.38
CA GLY A 17 5.36 -8.90 3.09
C GLY A 17 4.22 -9.26 4.06
N VAL A 18 3.31 -10.16 3.67
CA VAL A 18 2.24 -10.66 4.57
C VAL A 18 2.80 -11.45 5.75
N THR A 19 3.78 -12.33 5.50
CA THR A 19 4.41 -13.12 6.56
C THR A 19 5.18 -12.22 7.53
N ALA A 20 6.01 -11.32 7.02
CA ALA A 20 6.82 -10.39 7.80
C ALA A 20 5.95 -9.42 8.62
N SER A 21 4.94 -8.81 8.01
CA SER A 21 3.98 -7.96 8.72
C SER A 21 3.21 -8.74 9.78
N SER A 22 2.81 -9.99 9.51
CA SER A 22 2.12 -10.84 10.49
C SER A 22 3.01 -11.21 11.68
N ILE A 23 4.30 -11.48 11.46
CA ILE A 23 5.26 -11.67 12.56
C ILE A 23 5.32 -10.41 13.41
N GLY A 24 5.42 -9.23 12.79
CA GLY A 24 5.41 -7.95 13.52
C GLY A 24 4.12 -7.74 14.32
N VAL A 25 2.96 -8.12 13.78
CA VAL A 25 1.66 -8.06 14.50
C VAL A 25 1.69 -8.94 15.75
N VAL A 26 2.14 -10.18 15.64
CA VAL A 26 2.16 -11.08 16.80
C VAL A 26 3.19 -10.62 17.84
N LEU A 27 4.34 -10.08 17.42
CA LEU A 27 5.31 -9.49 18.35
C LEU A 27 4.76 -8.22 19.04
N LYS A 28 4.04 -7.37 18.31
CA LYS A 28 3.34 -6.20 18.87
C LYS A 28 2.26 -6.63 19.87
N ALA A 29 1.53 -7.69 19.57
CA ALA A 29 0.54 -8.28 20.47
C ALA A 29 1.15 -8.81 21.78
N CYS A 30 2.44 -9.18 21.76
CA CYS A 30 3.21 -9.54 22.96
C CYS A 30 3.74 -8.31 23.74
N GLY A 31 3.28 -7.10 23.43
CA GLY A 31 3.67 -5.86 24.13
C GLY A 31 4.97 -5.22 23.64
N LEU A 32 5.59 -5.73 22.57
CA LEU A 32 6.83 -5.18 22.02
C LEU A 32 6.59 -4.03 21.05
N ARG A 33 7.51 -3.07 21.02
CA ARG A 33 7.57 -2.03 19.98
C ARG A 33 8.27 -2.58 18.75
N VAL A 34 7.65 -2.47 17.59
CA VAL A 34 8.13 -3.05 16.33
C VAL A 34 8.30 -1.97 15.28
N THR A 35 9.43 -2.00 14.57
CA THR A 35 9.68 -1.24 13.34
C THR A 35 9.92 -2.20 12.16
N SER A 36 9.89 -1.68 10.93
CA SER A 36 10.10 -2.47 9.72
C SER A 36 11.10 -1.81 8.78
N ILE A 37 11.93 -2.62 8.12
CA ILE A 37 12.80 -2.22 7.02
C ILE A 37 12.57 -3.16 5.84
N LYS A 38 12.27 -2.59 4.68
CA LYS A 38 12.14 -3.33 3.42
C LYS A 38 13.38 -3.09 2.58
N ILE A 39 14.04 -4.18 2.20
CA ILE A 39 15.14 -4.18 1.24
C ILE A 39 14.60 -4.59 -0.13
N ASP A 40 14.91 -3.78 -1.13
CA ASP A 40 14.54 -3.96 -2.52
C ASP A 40 15.80 -4.09 -3.38
N PRO A 41 16.04 -5.26 -4.01
CA PRO A 41 17.26 -5.47 -4.77
C PRO A 41 17.26 -4.75 -6.14
N TYR A 42 16.19 -4.07 -6.54
CA TYR A 42 16.15 -3.31 -7.79
C TYR A 42 17.06 -2.07 -7.77
N LEU A 43 17.45 -1.60 -8.96
CA LEU A 43 18.42 -0.50 -9.13
C LEU A 43 17.85 0.90 -8.98
N ASN A 44 16.54 1.11 -9.15
CA ASN A 44 15.94 2.42 -8.93
C ASN A 44 16.20 2.92 -7.50
N THR A 45 16.39 4.23 -7.34
CA THR A 45 16.62 4.86 -6.02
C THR A 45 15.38 4.82 -5.13
N ASP A 46 14.21 4.82 -5.76
CA ASP A 46 12.88 4.78 -5.16
C ASP A 46 11.88 4.20 -6.18
N ALA A 47 10.62 4.04 -5.79
CA ALA A 47 9.57 3.49 -6.66
C ALA A 47 8.90 4.57 -7.55
N GLY A 48 9.21 5.86 -7.35
CA GLY A 48 8.43 6.97 -7.90
C GLY A 48 8.39 7.05 -9.43
N THR A 49 9.44 6.57 -10.09
CA THR A 49 9.52 6.55 -11.56
C THR A 49 9.01 5.27 -12.19
N MET A 50 8.59 4.28 -11.41
CA MET A 50 8.14 3.00 -11.93
C MET A 50 6.72 3.07 -12.47
N SER A 51 6.46 2.28 -13.51
CA SER A 51 5.11 2.13 -14.06
C SER A 51 4.27 1.28 -13.10
N PRO A 52 3.03 1.69 -12.78
CA PRO A 52 2.11 0.87 -11.99
C PRO A 52 1.85 -0.52 -12.61
N PHE A 53 2.00 -0.67 -13.93
CA PHE A 53 1.85 -1.96 -14.61
C PHE A 53 2.98 -2.96 -14.35
N GLU A 54 4.17 -2.48 -13.99
CA GLU A 54 5.35 -3.34 -13.82
C GLU A 54 5.56 -3.73 -12.36
N HIS A 55 5.42 -2.75 -11.46
CA HIS A 55 5.78 -2.90 -10.06
C HIS A 55 4.56 -2.81 -9.11
N GLY A 56 3.38 -2.51 -9.65
CA GLY A 56 2.21 -2.18 -8.85
C GLY A 56 2.22 -0.73 -8.39
N GLU A 57 1.29 -0.39 -7.50
CA GLU A 57 1.12 0.95 -6.98
C GLU A 57 2.36 1.48 -6.24
N VAL A 58 2.68 2.76 -6.45
CA VAL A 58 3.66 3.49 -5.64
C VAL A 58 3.01 3.90 -4.32
N PHE A 59 3.54 3.43 -3.20
CA PHE A 59 3.06 3.83 -1.88
C PHE A 59 3.78 5.11 -1.42
N VAL A 60 3.05 6.06 -0.85
CA VAL A 60 3.61 7.33 -0.41
C VAL A 60 3.66 7.37 1.11
N LEU A 61 4.76 7.87 1.66
CA LEU A 61 4.98 8.06 3.10
C LEU A 61 4.78 9.51 3.53
N ASP A 62 4.70 9.76 4.84
CA ASP A 62 4.44 11.10 5.38
C ASP A 62 5.55 12.11 5.04
N ASP A 63 6.80 11.65 4.96
CA ASP A 63 7.97 12.45 4.60
C ASP A 63 8.17 12.65 3.08
N GLY A 64 7.23 12.15 2.28
CA GLY A 64 7.28 12.20 0.82
C GLY A 64 8.10 11.09 0.17
N GLY A 65 8.49 10.05 0.90
CA GLY A 65 9.06 8.85 0.29
C GLY A 65 8.09 8.18 -0.68
N GLU A 66 8.54 7.93 -1.91
CA GLU A 66 7.87 7.08 -2.90
C GLU A 66 8.45 5.67 -2.82
N VAL A 67 7.73 4.75 -2.19
CA VAL A 67 8.27 3.45 -1.80
C VAL A 67 7.47 2.30 -2.41
N ASP A 68 8.05 1.11 -2.32
CA ASP A 68 7.39 -0.14 -2.67
C ASP A 68 6.08 -0.36 -1.89
N LEU A 69 5.16 -1.07 -2.51
CA LEU A 69 3.82 -1.34 -2.00
C LEU A 69 3.83 -2.14 -0.69
N ASP A 70 4.84 -2.97 -0.44
CA ASP A 70 4.93 -3.75 0.79
C ASP A 70 5.11 -2.85 2.04
N LEU A 71 5.66 -1.64 1.90
CA LEU A 71 5.69 -0.65 3.00
C LEU A 71 4.29 -0.28 3.47
N GLY A 72 3.32 -0.23 2.55
CA GLY A 72 1.92 -0.04 2.89
C GLY A 72 1.33 -1.20 3.69
N ASN A 73 1.80 -2.44 3.50
CA ASN A 73 1.38 -3.58 4.30
C ASN A 73 1.88 -3.44 5.75
N TYR A 74 3.14 -3.04 5.94
CA TYR A 74 3.71 -2.81 7.27
C TYR A 74 2.98 -1.71 8.03
N GLU A 75 2.77 -0.54 7.40
CA GLU A 75 2.03 0.56 8.02
C GLU A 75 0.61 0.15 8.43
N ARG A 76 -0.09 -0.62 7.58
CA ARG A 76 -1.46 -1.09 7.84
C ARG A 76 -1.54 -2.10 8.98
N PHE A 77 -0.68 -3.10 8.96
CA PHE A 77 -0.71 -4.21 9.91
C PHE A 77 -0.16 -3.79 11.28
N LEU A 78 0.94 -3.04 11.27
CA LEU A 78 1.62 -2.66 12.51
C LEU A 78 1.08 -1.38 13.12
N ASP A 79 0.22 -0.62 12.42
CA ASP A 79 -0.25 0.70 12.83
C ASP A 79 0.94 1.60 13.25
N VAL A 80 1.84 1.79 12.29
CA VAL A 80 3.05 2.61 12.38
C VAL A 80 3.09 3.60 11.20
N THR A 81 3.96 4.58 11.31
CA THR A 81 4.29 5.54 10.24
C THR A 81 5.77 5.40 9.92
N LEU A 82 6.06 4.87 8.72
CA LEU A 82 7.43 4.66 8.26
C LEU A 82 7.96 5.89 7.55
N THR A 83 9.28 5.95 7.40
CA THR A 83 10.00 7.00 6.66
C THR A 83 10.58 6.42 5.38
N LYS A 84 10.96 7.28 4.44
CA LYS A 84 11.62 6.88 3.18
C LYS A 84 12.91 6.08 3.40
N ASP A 85 13.51 6.19 4.58
CA ASP A 85 14.75 5.50 4.93
C ASP A 85 14.48 4.05 5.39
N ASN A 86 13.24 3.71 5.76
CA ASN A 86 12.80 2.33 5.99
C ASN A 86 12.74 1.49 4.72
N ASN A 87 12.85 2.12 3.54
CA ASN A 87 12.98 1.44 2.26
C ASN A 87 14.44 1.55 1.77
N ILE A 88 15.13 0.42 1.66
CA ILE A 88 16.51 0.34 1.16
C ILE A 88 16.45 -0.23 -0.25
N THR A 89 17.02 0.48 -1.23
CA THR A 89 17.16 -0.03 -2.60
C THR A 89 18.63 -0.14 -2.99
N THR A 90 18.96 -0.96 -4.00
CA THR A 90 20.32 -1.03 -4.53
C THR A 90 20.78 0.34 -5.01
N GLY A 91 19.94 1.06 -5.73
CA GLY A 91 20.23 2.42 -6.21
C GLY A 91 20.57 3.39 -5.09
N LYS A 92 19.80 3.37 -3.99
CA LYS A 92 19.99 4.26 -2.84
C LYS A 92 21.34 4.03 -2.16
N ILE A 93 21.71 2.76 -1.93
CA ILE A 93 23.00 2.41 -1.32
C ILE A 93 24.16 2.77 -2.24
N TYR A 94 24.07 2.41 -3.53
CA TYR A 94 25.14 2.69 -4.49
C TYR A 94 25.35 4.20 -4.66
N GLN A 95 24.27 4.97 -4.78
CA GLN A 95 24.33 6.43 -4.82
C GLN A 95 25.04 6.98 -3.58
N SER A 96 24.66 6.54 -2.37
CA SER A 96 25.29 7.01 -1.14
C SER A 96 26.79 6.70 -1.09
N VAL A 97 27.22 5.52 -1.53
CA VAL A 97 28.64 5.12 -1.52
C VAL A 97 29.44 5.86 -2.57
N LEU A 98 28.89 6.03 -3.78
CA LEU A 98 29.52 6.82 -4.84
C LEU A 98 29.67 8.29 -4.42
N ASP A 99 28.67 8.87 -3.77
CA ASP A 99 28.76 10.24 -3.27
C ASP A 99 29.82 10.40 -2.16
N LYS A 100 29.96 9.39 -1.27
CA LYS A 100 31.03 9.33 -0.25
C LYS A 100 32.42 9.24 -0.90
N GLU A 101 32.56 8.44 -1.96
CA GLU A 101 33.80 8.32 -2.73
C GLU A 101 34.21 9.66 -3.34
N ARG A 102 33.28 10.34 -4.01
CA ARG A 102 33.56 11.66 -4.64
C ARG A 102 33.91 12.75 -3.65
N ARG A 103 33.42 12.68 -2.42
CA ARG A 103 33.79 13.61 -1.32
C ARG A 103 35.16 13.30 -0.71
N GLY A 104 35.73 12.13 -0.98
CA GLY A 104 37.00 11.69 -0.38
C GLY A 104 36.85 11.02 0.99
N ASP A 105 35.64 10.57 1.36
CA ASP A 105 35.36 9.97 2.68
C ASP A 105 36.15 8.65 2.89
N TYR A 106 36.59 8.01 1.80
CA TYR A 106 37.41 6.79 1.82
C TYR A 106 38.93 7.05 1.72
N LEU A 107 39.39 8.29 1.86
CA LEU A 107 40.82 8.66 1.89
C LEU A 107 41.64 8.16 0.68
N GLY A 108 41.01 8.05 -0.49
CA GLY A 108 41.64 7.62 -1.73
C GLY A 108 41.89 6.11 -1.85
N THR A 109 41.34 5.28 -0.95
CA THR A 109 41.38 3.82 -1.12
C THR A 109 40.37 3.35 -2.18
N THR A 110 40.62 2.17 -2.74
CA THR A 110 39.71 1.57 -3.72
C THR A 110 38.41 1.10 -3.04
N VAL A 111 37.28 1.66 -3.47
CA VAL A 111 35.94 1.24 -3.03
C VAL A 111 35.52 -0.04 -3.75
N GLN A 112 34.92 -0.97 -3.01
CA GLN A 112 34.52 -2.31 -3.45
C GLN A 112 33.18 -2.71 -2.83
N VAL A 113 32.51 -3.71 -3.38
CA VAL A 113 31.26 -4.25 -2.80
C VAL A 113 31.46 -4.71 -1.36
N VAL A 114 32.53 -5.47 -1.10
CA VAL A 114 32.95 -5.83 0.24
C VAL A 114 34.26 -5.10 0.57
N PRO A 115 34.35 -4.35 1.68
CA PRO A 115 33.33 -4.18 2.69
C PRO A 115 32.40 -2.96 2.45
N HIS A 116 32.73 -2.05 1.54
CA HIS A 116 32.12 -0.70 1.52
C HIS A 116 30.61 -0.66 1.26
N ILE A 117 30.09 -1.46 0.32
CA ILE A 117 28.63 -1.57 0.09
C ILE A 117 27.97 -2.33 1.25
N THR A 118 28.59 -3.41 1.71
CA THR A 118 28.05 -4.21 2.83
C THR A 118 28.02 -3.44 4.15
N ASP A 119 29.01 -2.61 4.41
CA ASP A 119 29.08 -1.72 5.57
C ASP A 119 28.02 -0.63 5.46
N ALA A 120 27.88 0.00 4.29
CA ALA A 120 26.81 0.98 4.06
C ALA A 120 25.41 0.40 4.31
N ILE A 121 25.16 -0.86 3.92
CA ILE A 121 23.88 -1.55 4.19
C ILE A 121 23.69 -1.77 5.70
N LYS A 122 24.70 -2.28 6.41
CA LYS A 122 24.63 -2.53 7.85
C LYS A 122 24.40 -1.23 8.63
N ASP A 123 25.20 -0.21 8.35
CA ASP A 123 25.09 1.11 8.98
C ASP A 123 23.70 1.71 8.77
N TRP A 124 23.12 1.52 7.57
CA TRP A 124 21.76 1.95 7.26
C TRP A 124 20.72 1.21 8.10
N ILE A 125 20.80 -0.13 8.14
CA ILE A 125 19.88 -0.95 8.93
C ILE A 125 19.94 -0.56 10.41
N GLU A 126 21.14 -0.46 10.98
CA GLU A 126 21.32 -0.13 12.38
C GLU A 126 20.78 1.28 12.68
N SER A 127 21.13 2.29 11.88
CA SER A 127 20.66 3.67 12.10
C SER A 127 19.15 3.82 11.96
N VAL A 128 18.54 3.24 10.92
CA VAL A 128 17.10 3.36 10.67
C VAL A 128 16.27 2.58 11.68
N SER A 129 16.77 1.44 12.18
CA SER A 129 16.06 0.67 13.20
C SER A 129 15.83 1.46 14.51
N LEU A 130 16.66 2.47 14.78
CA LEU A 130 16.57 3.32 15.97
C LEU A 130 15.53 4.45 15.82
N ILE A 131 15.06 4.73 14.59
CA ILE A 131 14.08 5.79 14.34
C ILE A 131 12.71 5.34 14.88
N PRO A 132 12.06 6.13 15.76
CA PRO A 132 10.74 5.82 16.26
C PRO A 132 9.69 5.95 15.16
N VAL A 133 8.84 4.93 15.00
CA VAL A 133 7.79 4.86 13.95
C VAL A 133 6.37 4.76 14.51
N ASP A 134 6.22 4.68 15.83
CA ASP A 134 4.94 4.48 16.53
C ASP A 134 4.45 5.75 17.27
N GLY A 135 5.07 6.90 16.99
CA GLY A 135 4.76 8.19 17.62
C GLY A 135 5.22 8.32 19.07
N ARG A 136 5.94 7.33 19.62
CA ARG A 136 6.49 7.37 20.98
C ARG A 136 8.00 7.66 20.94
N GLU A 137 8.51 8.32 21.97
CA GLU A 137 9.95 8.54 22.11
C GLU A 137 10.71 7.21 22.34
N GLY A 138 11.97 7.18 21.91
CA GLY A 138 12.86 6.02 22.07
C GLY A 138 12.72 4.96 20.97
N GLN A 139 13.71 4.07 20.91
CA GLN A 139 13.82 3.01 19.89
C GLN A 139 12.76 1.90 20.06
N ALA A 140 12.51 1.19 18.96
CA ALA A 140 11.75 -0.06 18.98
C ALA A 140 12.54 -1.20 19.68
N ASP A 141 11.85 -2.25 20.09
CA ASP A 141 12.45 -3.45 20.66
C ASP A 141 12.94 -4.40 19.57
N VAL A 142 12.14 -4.53 18.49
CA VAL A 142 12.38 -5.43 17.37
C VAL A 142 12.25 -4.69 16.03
N CYS A 143 13.21 -4.91 15.14
CA CYS A 143 13.14 -4.51 13.74
C CYS A 143 12.90 -5.74 12.87
N VAL A 144 11.75 -5.79 12.19
CA VAL A 144 11.47 -6.80 11.17
C VAL A 144 12.09 -6.32 9.85
N ILE A 145 12.99 -7.11 9.28
CA ILE A 145 13.65 -6.80 8.01
C ILE A 145 13.11 -7.76 6.97
N GLU A 146 12.56 -7.25 5.87
CA GLU A 146 12.24 -8.07 4.70
C GLU A 146 13.28 -7.88 3.61
N LEU A 147 13.91 -8.97 3.19
CA LEU A 147 14.69 -9.02 1.96
C LEU A 147 13.78 -9.38 0.79
N GLY A 148 13.55 -8.40 -0.09
CA GLY A 148 12.85 -8.57 -1.38
C GLY A 148 13.56 -9.53 -2.32
N GLY A 149 12.90 -9.87 -3.44
CA GLY A 149 13.42 -10.83 -4.41
C GLY A 149 13.45 -12.28 -3.90
N THR A 150 14.29 -13.10 -4.51
CA THR A 150 14.56 -14.48 -4.10
C THR A 150 16.03 -14.69 -3.77
N VAL A 151 16.31 -15.73 -2.98
CA VAL A 151 17.69 -16.16 -2.70
C VAL A 151 18.25 -16.87 -3.93
N GLY A 152 19.47 -16.48 -4.33
CA GLY A 152 20.15 -16.99 -5.53
C GLY A 152 20.24 -15.98 -6.67
N ASP A 153 19.48 -14.89 -6.59
CA ASP A 153 19.53 -13.80 -7.56
C ASP A 153 20.81 -12.97 -7.38
N ILE A 154 21.36 -12.46 -8.49
CA ILE A 154 22.60 -11.67 -8.51
C ILE A 154 22.40 -10.37 -7.74
N GLU A 155 21.23 -9.77 -7.88
CA GLU A 155 20.81 -8.52 -7.27
C GLU A 155 20.78 -8.60 -5.73
N SER A 156 20.49 -9.79 -5.19
CA SER A 156 20.38 -10.03 -3.74
C SER A 156 21.75 -10.31 -3.08
N MET A 157 22.80 -10.62 -3.85
CA MET A 157 24.09 -11.06 -3.29
C MET A 157 24.73 -10.05 -2.32
N PRO A 158 24.79 -8.73 -2.62
CA PRO A 158 25.37 -7.76 -1.69
C PRO A 158 24.60 -7.67 -0.36
N PHE A 159 23.26 -7.78 -0.42
CA PHE A 159 22.42 -7.72 0.77
C PHE A 159 22.54 -8.96 1.63
N ILE A 160 22.58 -10.15 1.03
CA ILE A 160 22.76 -11.40 1.78
C ILE A 160 24.11 -11.39 2.50
N GLU A 161 25.18 -10.94 1.84
CA GLU A 161 26.49 -10.82 2.47
C GLU A 161 26.50 -9.77 3.60
N ALA A 162 25.84 -8.62 3.42
CA ALA A 162 25.70 -7.60 4.46
C ALA A 162 24.93 -8.14 5.68
N LEU A 163 23.81 -8.84 5.46
CA LEU A 163 22.97 -9.42 6.50
C LEU A 163 23.67 -10.58 7.22
N ARG A 164 24.49 -11.36 6.51
CA ARG A 164 25.37 -12.37 7.09
C ARG A 164 26.36 -11.72 8.06
N GLN A 165 27.04 -10.66 7.64
CA GLN A 165 27.97 -9.92 8.50
C GLN A 165 27.24 -9.26 9.69
N LEU A 166 26.05 -8.70 9.47
CA LEU A 166 25.21 -8.11 10.53
C LEU A 166 24.89 -9.15 11.61
N SER A 167 24.54 -10.38 11.22
CA SER A 167 24.23 -11.45 12.19
C SER A 167 25.39 -11.74 13.15
N PHE A 168 26.63 -11.55 12.71
CA PHE A 168 27.82 -11.70 13.55
C PHE A 168 28.10 -10.46 14.42
N SER A 169 27.89 -9.24 13.89
CA SER A 169 28.15 -8.01 14.66
C SER A 169 27.17 -7.82 15.80
N VAL A 170 25.90 -8.17 15.60
CA VAL A 170 24.85 -8.00 16.61
C VAL A 170 24.78 -9.16 17.61
N GLY A 171 25.29 -10.34 17.26
CA GLY A 171 25.26 -11.54 18.10
C GLY A 171 24.01 -12.41 17.89
N GLN A 172 24.13 -13.71 18.23
CA GLN A 172 23.12 -14.72 17.90
C GLN A 172 21.77 -14.46 18.58
N GLU A 173 21.77 -14.09 19.87
CA GLU A 173 20.56 -13.72 20.63
C GLU A 173 19.91 -12.39 20.19
N ASN A 174 20.47 -11.69 19.21
CA ASN A 174 19.93 -10.45 18.65
C ASN A 174 19.46 -10.58 17.19
N PHE A 175 19.60 -11.76 16.58
CA PHE A 175 19.27 -11.99 15.18
C PHE A 175 18.47 -13.28 14.97
N CYS A 176 17.29 -13.17 14.37
CA CYS A 176 16.42 -14.27 13.99
C CYS A 176 16.23 -14.26 12.47
N LEU A 177 16.19 -15.44 11.85
CA LEU A 177 16.05 -15.60 10.39
C LEU A 177 14.90 -16.55 10.10
N ILE A 178 13.91 -16.04 9.36
CA ILE A 178 12.73 -16.74 8.90
C ILE A 178 12.81 -16.82 7.38
N HIS A 179 12.85 -18.05 6.84
CA HIS A 179 12.91 -18.25 5.40
C HIS A 179 11.56 -18.70 4.86
N VAL A 180 10.97 -17.88 3.99
CA VAL A 180 9.67 -18.12 3.37
C VAL A 180 9.86 -18.97 2.11
N SER A 181 9.19 -20.11 2.04
CA SER A 181 9.35 -21.06 0.93
C SER A 181 8.03 -21.71 0.54
N LEU A 182 7.91 -22.10 -0.73
CA LEU A 182 6.74 -22.78 -1.29
C LEU A 182 6.82 -24.29 -1.10
N ILE A 183 5.71 -24.87 -0.64
CA ILE A 183 5.46 -26.32 -0.63
C ILE A 183 4.36 -26.60 -1.66
N PRO A 184 4.72 -26.91 -2.92
CA PRO A 184 3.75 -27.20 -3.95
C PRO A 184 3.08 -28.56 -3.70
N VAL A 185 1.78 -28.62 -4.03
CA VAL A 185 0.98 -29.84 -4.04
C VAL A 185 0.73 -30.23 -5.49
N ILE A 186 1.16 -31.42 -5.90
CA ILE A 186 1.00 -31.88 -7.30
C ILE A 186 -0.28 -32.74 -7.39
N GLY A 187 -1.27 -32.20 -8.11
CA GLY A 187 -2.69 -32.56 -8.00
C GLY A 187 -3.10 -34.00 -8.32
N VAL A 188 -2.29 -34.80 -9.00
CA VAL A 188 -2.67 -36.20 -9.30
C VAL A 188 -2.49 -37.11 -8.07
N VAL A 189 -1.56 -36.75 -7.16
CA VAL A 189 -1.18 -37.59 -6.02
C VAL A 189 -1.50 -36.89 -4.68
N GLY A 190 -1.76 -35.58 -4.68
CA GLY A 190 -1.98 -34.80 -3.45
C GLY A 190 -0.73 -34.70 -2.57
N GLU A 191 0.44 -35.10 -3.08
CA GLU A 191 1.66 -35.17 -2.29
C GLU A 191 2.31 -33.79 -2.16
N GLN A 192 2.50 -33.33 -0.93
CA GLN A 192 3.26 -32.12 -0.59
C GLN A 192 4.76 -32.32 -0.89
N LYS A 193 5.30 -31.54 -1.84
CA LYS A 193 6.69 -31.68 -2.28
C LYS A 193 7.61 -30.71 -1.53
N THR A 194 8.57 -31.27 -0.79
CA THR A 194 9.53 -30.50 0.03
C THR A 194 10.80 -30.10 -0.70
N LYS A 195 11.09 -30.66 -1.88
CA LYS A 195 12.38 -30.51 -2.57
C LYS A 195 12.73 -29.06 -2.92
N PRO A 196 11.81 -28.23 -3.43
CA PRO A 196 12.12 -26.82 -3.69
C PRO A 196 12.62 -26.09 -2.44
N THR A 197 11.98 -26.32 -1.30
CA THR A 197 12.40 -25.74 -0.01
C THR A 197 13.79 -26.24 0.41
N GLN A 198 14.08 -27.53 0.23
CA GLN A 198 15.40 -28.09 0.55
C GLN A 198 16.53 -27.45 -0.26
N HIS A 199 16.30 -27.23 -1.56
CA HIS A 199 17.28 -26.57 -2.43
C HIS A 199 17.47 -25.10 -2.07
N SER A 200 16.38 -24.39 -1.78
CA SER A 200 16.44 -22.98 -1.38
C SER A 200 17.19 -22.78 -0.06
N VAL A 201 16.95 -23.64 0.94
CA VAL A 201 17.72 -23.63 2.21
C VAL A 201 19.19 -24.00 2.00
N ARG A 202 19.51 -24.89 1.05
CA ARG A 202 20.91 -25.18 0.71
C ARG A 202 21.60 -23.95 0.13
N GLU A 203 20.93 -23.22 -0.75
CA GLU A 203 21.48 -22.00 -1.35
C GLU A 203 21.70 -20.91 -0.29
N LEU A 204 20.70 -20.65 0.55
CA LEU A 204 20.81 -19.68 1.65
C LEU A 204 21.99 -19.99 2.59
N ARG A 205 22.18 -21.27 2.92
CA ARG A 205 23.31 -21.74 3.75
C ARG A 205 24.65 -21.61 3.04
N ALA A 206 24.71 -21.84 1.72
CA ALA A 206 25.92 -21.66 0.94
C ALA A 206 26.38 -20.19 0.96
N LEU A 207 25.42 -19.26 1.04
CA LEU A 207 25.66 -17.83 1.22
C LEU A 207 25.91 -17.43 2.70
N GLY A 208 25.99 -18.41 3.61
CA GLY A 208 26.38 -18.21 5.00
C GLY A 208 25.25 -17.84 5.97
N LEU A 209 23.98 -17.87 5.53
CA LEU A 209 22.81 -17.67 6.39
C LEU A 209 22.12 -19.00 6.68
N THR A 210 21.86 -19.31 7.95
CA THR A 210 21.12 -20.52 8.35
C THR A 210 19.76 -20.13 8.92
N PRO A 211 18.64 -20.62 8.36
CA PRO A 211 17.32 -20.25 8.85
C PRO A 211 17.05 -20.84 10.23
N HIS A 212 16.49 -20.02 11.11
CA HIS A 212 16.01 -20.44 12.43
C HIS A 212 14.56 -20.96 12.35
N PHE A 213 13.80 -20.44 11.37
CA PHE A 213 12.43 -20.83 11.07
C PHE A 213 12.23 -21.01 9.57
N LEU A 214 11.29 -21.89 9.21
CA LEU A 214 10.77 -21.99 7.87
C LEU A 214 9.30 -21.57 7.88
N ALA A 215 8.96 -20.56 7.07
CA ALA A 215 7.58 -20.20 6.80
C ALA A 215 7.16 -20.86 5.48
N CYS A 216 6.48 -22.00 5.59
CA CYS A 216 6.14 -22.84 4.46
C CYS A 216 4.73 -22.48 3.95
N ARG A 217 4.69 -21.81 2.79
CA ARG A 217 3.45 -21.48 2.07
C ARG A 217 2.95 -22.71 1.29
N SER A 218 1.67 -23.05 1.46
CA SER A 218 1.02 -24.16 0.77
C SER A 218 -0.46 -23.87 0.55
N ALA A 219 -1.12 -24.63 -0.34
CA ALA A 219 -2.57 -24.55 -0.48
C ALA A 219 -3.28 -25.16 0.74
N GLU A 220 -2.83 -26.35 1.15
CA GLU A 220 -3.40 -27.09 2.27
C GLU A 220 -2.47 -27.12 3.49
N PRO A 221 -3.00 -27.39 4.70
CA PRO A 221 -2.18 -27.56 5.90
C PRO A 221 -1.08 -28.63 5.73
N LEU A 222 0.12 -28.34 6.22
CA LEU A 222 1.24 -29.28 6.14
C LEU A 222 0.99 -30.54 6.95
N MET A 223 1.25 -31.69 6.34
CA MET A 223 1.25 -32.98 7.04
C MET A 223 2.45 -33.08 7.99
N GLU A 224 2.28 -33.79 9.11
CA GLU A 224 3.37 -34.01 10.07
C GLU A 224 4.58 -34.72 9.44
N ALA A 225 4.36 -35.65 8.51
CA ALA A 225 5.44 -36.28 7.74
C ALA A 225 6.22 -35.26 6.88
N THR A 226 5.53 -34.28 6.30
CA THR A 226 6.15 -33.18 5.54
C THR A 226 7.01 -32.30 6.45
N LYS A 227 6.50 -31.94 7.64
CA LYS A 227 7.25 -31.16 8.64
C LYS A 227 8.47 -31.93 9.14
N ALA A 228 8.32 -33.20 9.50
CA ALA A 228 9.43 -34.05 9.96
C ALA A 228 10.54 -34.14 8.90
N LYS A 229 10.14 -34.31 7.62
CA LYS A 229 11.07 -34.31 6.50
C LYS A 229 11.79 -32.97 6.35
N LEU A 230 11.06 -31.85 6.33
CA LEU A 230 11.67 -30.52 6.25
C LEU A 230 12.63 -30.29 7.41
N SER A 231 12.28 -30.72 8.62
CA SER A 231 13.13 -30.60 9.81
C SER A 231 14.46 -31.32 9.62
N GLN A 232 14.40 -32.58 9.19
CA GLN A 232 15.59 -33.39 8.96
C GLN A 232 16.48 -32.85 7.84
N PHE A 233 15.92 -32.40 6.72
CA PHE A 233 16.71 -31.98 5.55
C PHE A 233 17.19 -30.52 5.63
N CYS A 234 16.44 -29.65 6.30
CA CYS A 234 16.76 -28.23 6.40
C CYS A 234 17.48 -27.86 7.71
N HIS A 235 17.58 -28.80 8.65
CA HIS A 235 18.18 -28.62 9.98
C HIS A 235 17.46 -27.54 10.81
N VAL A 236 16.14 -27.48 10.71
CA VAL A 236 15.28 -26.57 11.48
C VAL A 236 14.39 -27.41 12.40
N PRO A 237 14.25 -27.10 13.71
CA PRO A 237 13.37 -27.84 14.60
C PRO A 237 11.94 -27.91 14.05
N ALA A 238 11.25 -29.05 14.19
CA ALA A 238 9.90 -29.22 13.68
C ALA A 238 8.91 -28.16 14.22
N ALA A 239 9.11 -27.72 15.46
CA ALA A 239 8.33 -26.64 16.09
C ALA A 239 8.53 -25.26 15.42
N ASN A 240 9.62 -25.06 14.67
CA ASN A 240 9.94 -23.83 13.96
C ASN A 240 9.57 -23.89 12.46
N ILE A 241 8.87 -24.94 12.04
CA ILE A 241 8.32 -25.08 10.69
C ILE A 241 6.88 -24.59 10.72
N LEU A 242 6.71 -23.33 10.34
CA LEU A 242 5.44 -22.62 10.35
C LEU A 242 4.66 -23.00 9.09
N ASN A 243 3.48 -23.56 9.30
CA ASN A 243 2.51 -23.84 8.26
C ASN A 243 1.75 -22.54 7.93
N ILE A 244 1.91 -22.01 6.72
CA ILE A 244 1.26 -20.78 6.24
C ILE A 244 0.36 -21.13 5.06
N HIS A 245 -0.70 -21.91 5.28
CA HIS A 245 -1.58 -22.35 4.21
C HIS A 245 -2.51 -21.24 3.69
N ASP A 246 -3.23 -21.48 2.59
CA ASP A 246 -4.22 -20.55 2.07
C ASP A 246 -5.34 -20.36 3.10
N VAL A 247 -5.62 -19.10 3.42
CA VAL A 247 -6.63 -18.70 4.41
C VAL A 247 -7.71 -17.86 3.73
N PRO A 248 -8.95 -17.83 4.25
CA PRO A 248 -10.06 -17.11 3.62
C PRO A 248 -9.80 -15.61 3.46
N ASN A 249 -9.10 -15.02 4.42
CA ASN A 249 -8.66 -13.64 4.39
C ASN A 249 -7.32 -13.46 5.11
N ILE A 250 -6.58 -12.40 4.77
CA ILE A 250 -5.20 -12.18 5.23
C ILE A 250 -5.06 -11.94 6.75
N TRP A 251 -6.13 -11.55 7.45
CA TRP A 251 -6.07 -11.32 8.90
C TRP A 251 -6.03 -12.61 9.71
N HIS A 252 -6.28 -13.75 9.08
CA HIS A 252 -6.02 -15.06 9.69
C HIS A 252 -4.54 -15.39 9.82
N VAL A 253 -3.64 -14.75 9.05
CA VAL A 253 -2.22 -15.11 9.06
C VAL A 253 -1.55 -14.85 10.43
N PRO A 254 -1.75 -13.70 11.11
CA PRO A 254 -1.29 -13.54 12.49
C PRO A 254 -1.87 -14.57 13.48
N LEU A 255 -3.16 -14.94 13.32
CA LEU A 255 -3.81 -15.93 14.18
C LEU A 255 -3.21 -17.33 13.99
N LEU A 256 -2.91 -17.68 12.73
CA LEU A 256 -2.24 -18.91 12.36
C LEU A 256 -0.83 -19.01 12.98
N LEU A 257 -0.10 -17.90 13.03
CA LEU A 257 1.21 -17.82 13.69
C LEU A 257 1.10 -17.92 15.21
N ARG A 258 0.11 -17.27 15.83
CA ARG A 258 -0.19 -17.40 17.26
C ARG A 258 -0.48 -18.85 17.63
N ASN A 259 -1.39 -19.50 16.91
CA ASN A 259 -1.84 -20.87 17.18
C ASN A 259 -0.71 -21.92 17.05
N GLN A 260 0.34 -21.59 16.28
CA GLN A 260 1.56 -22.42 16.15
C GLN A 260 2.66 -22.05 17.15
N ASN A 261 2.38 -21.18 18.12
CA ASN A 261 3.36 -20.67 19.10
C ASN A 261 4.61 -20.02 18.47
N ALA A 262 4.48 -19.47 17.25
CA ALA A 262 5.59 -18.85 16.53
C ALA A 262 6.23 -17.72 17.35
N HIS A 263 5.40 -16.89 17.97
CA HIS A 263 5.82 -15.82 18.87
C HIS A 263 6.68 -16.32 20.03
N HIS A 264 6.25 -17.37 20.73
CA HIS A 264 7.00 -17.92 21.84
C HIS A 264 8.38 -18.42 21.40
N SER A 265 8.46 -19.14 20.28
CA SER A 265 9.74 -19.60 19.73
C SER A 265 10.65 -18.44 19.30
N ILE A 266 10.10 -17.39 18.68
CA ILE A 266 10.88 -16.20 18.29
C ILE A 266 11.38 -15.45 19.53
N LEU A 267 10.51 -15.25 20.54
CA LEU A 267 10.87 -14.59 21.80
C LEU A 267 11.96 -15.34 22.55
N ASN A 268 11.87 -16.67 22.62
CA ASN A 268 12.90 -17.50 23.24
C ASN A 268 14.24 -17.38 22.49
N HIS A 269 14.22 -17.44 21.16
CA HIS A 269 15.43 -17.30 20.33
C HIS A 269 16.10 -15.93 20.51
N LEU A 270 15.31 -14.86 20.63
CA LEU A 270 15.78 -13.49 20.80
C LEU A 270 15.99 -13.08 22.26
N ASN A 271 15.81 -13.99 23.23
CA ASN A 271 15.88 -13.73 24.66
C ASN A 271 14.99 -12.56 25.12
N LEU A 272 13.72 -12.57 24.68
CA LEU A 272 12.71 -11.54 24.96
C LEU A 272 11.57 -12.04 25.88
N THR A 273 11.61 -13.29 26.32
CA THR A 273 10.53 -13.93 27.10
C THR A 273 10.29 -13.27 28.46
N SER A 274 11.29 -12.59 29.03
CA SER A 274 11.17 -11.89 30.31
C SER A 274 10.47 -10.54 30.21
N VAL A 275 10.40 -9.94 29.02
CA VAL A 275 9.81 -8.61 28.80
C VAL A 275 8.48 -8.69 28.04
N ALA A 276 8.27 -9.76 27.28
CA ALA A 276 7.06 -9.98 26.50
C ALA A 276 5.89 -10.50 27.35
N THR A 277 4.68 -10.12 26.94
CA THR A 277 3.43 -10.65 27.51
C THR A 277 2.82 -11.72 26.61
N ALA A 278 1.75 -12.37 27.08
CA ALA A 278 0.93 -13.21 26.21
C ALA A 278 0.37 -12.37 25.04
N PRO A 279 0.30 -12.92 23.82
CA PRO A 279 -0.18 -12.17 22.66
C PRO A 279 -1.68 -11.88 22.74
N ASP A 280 -2.05 -10.61 22.77
CA ASP A 280 -3.44 -10.17 22.60
C ASP A 280 -3.76 -9.91 21.12
N LEU A 281 -4.60 -10.77 20.54
CA LEU A 281 -5.05 -10.68 19.15
C LEU A 281 -6.58 -10.73 19.06
N ASP A 282 -7.29 -10.29 20.09
CA ASP A 282 -8.76 -10.36 20.12
C ASP A 282 -9.37 -9.49 19.01
N SER A 283 -8.87 -8.27 18.84
CA SER A 283 -9.30 -7.36 17.74
C SER A 283 -9.08 -7.96 16.35
N TRP A 284 -7.95 -8.65 16.14
CA TRP A 284 -7.65 -9.36 14.88
C TRP A 284 -8.56 -10.56 14.67
N THR A 285 -8.84 -11.30 15.75
CA THR A 285 -9.75 -12.46 15.73
C THR A 285 -11.16 -12.01 15.34
N THR A 286 -11.70 -11.00 16.02
CA THR A 286 -13.02 -10.44 15.71
C THR A 286 -13.09 -9.93 14.27
N MET A 287 -12.07 -9.22 13.80
CA MET A 287 -12.04 -8.70 12.42
C MET A 287 -12.03 -9.82 11.38
N ALA A 288 -11.18 -10.83 11.55
CA ALA A 288 -11.08 -11.96 10.62
C ALA A 288 -12.39 -12.76 10.55
N GLU A 289 -12.98 -13.07 11.71
CA GLU A 289 -14.24 -13.81 11.80
C GLU A 289 -15.43 -12.99 11.31
N THR A 290 -15.46 -11.69 11.58
CA THR A 290 -16.54 -10.81 11.08
C THR A 290 -16.56 -10.86 9.56
N PHE A 291 -15.41 -10.67 8.91
CA PHE A 291 -15.34 -10.67 7.45
C PHE A 291 -15.78 -11.98 6.81
N ASP A 292 -15.41 -13.12 7.41
CA ASP A 292 -15.81 -14.44 6.91
C ASP A 292 -17.32 -14.66 6.97
N ASN A 293 -18.00 -14.03 7.92
CA ASN A 293 -19.44 -14.17 8.14
C ASN A 293 -20.30 -13.12 7.41
N LEU A 294 -19.69 -12.18 6.67
CA LEU A 294 -20.43 -11.16 5.92
C LEU A 294 -21.11 -11.76 4.68
N THR A 295 -22.43 -11.58 4.59
CA THR A 295 -23.27 -12.06 3.47
C THR A 295 -23.72 -10.94 2.54
N ASN A 296 -24.03 -9.76 3.08
CA ASN A 296 -24.44 -8.61 2.30
C ASN A 296 -23.24 -8.01 1.58
N HIS A 297 -23.43 -7.63 0.31
CA HIS A 297 -22.39 -7.04 -0.51
C HIS A 297 -22.78 -5.62 -0.94
N VAL A 298 -21.78 -4.85 -1.37
CA VAL A 298 -21.94 -3.57 -2.04
C VAL A 298 -21.24 -3.62 -3.40
N ASN A 299 -21.95 -3.28 -4.47
CA ASN A 299 -21.45 -3.26 -5.84
C ASN A 299 -20.73 -1.94 -6.12
N ILE A 300 -19.42 -2.00 -6.26
CA ILE A 300 -18.54 -0.84 -6.42
C ILE A 300 -17.97 -0.86 -7.84
N ALA A 301 -18.31 0.13 -8.67
CA ALA A 301 -17.64 0.33 -9.95
C ALA A 301 -16.33 1.07 -9.74
N MET A 302 -15.20 0.43 -10.04
CA MET A 302 -13.89 1.06 -10.04
C MET A 302 -13.49 1.40 -11.49
N VAL A 303 -13.55 2.68 -11.83
CA VAL A 303 -13.29 3.19 -13.19
C VAL A 303 -11.84 3.69 -13.26
N GLY A 304 -10.94 2.85 -13.79
CA GLY A 304 -9.50 3.09 -13.72
C GLY A 304 -8.78 2.95 -15.06
N LYS A 305 -7.51 3.34 -15.08
CA LYS A 305 -6.62 3.17 -16.25
C LYS A 305 -5.89 1.83 -16.25
N TYR A 306 -5.72 1.23 -15.08
CA TYR A 306 -4.84 0.07 -14.85
C TYR A 306 -5.62 -1.20 -14.45
N VAL A 307 -6.75 -1.48 -15.12
CA VAL A 307 -7.66 -2.58 -14.74
C VAL A 307 -7.07 -3.99 -14.93
N GLY A 308 -6.11 -4.16 -15.85
CA GLY A 308 -5.48 -5.46 -16.10
C GLY A 308 -4.53 -5.95 -14.99
N PHE A 309 -4.16 -5.10 -14.03
CA PHE A 309 -3.22 -5.44 -12.98
C PHE A 309 -3.70 -4.88 -11.63
N THR A 310 -4.31 -5.74 -10.81
CA THR A 310 -5.00 -5.34 -9.56
C THR A 310 -4.08 -4.65 -8.57
N ASP A 311 -2.79 -4.94 -8.61
CA ASP A 311 -1.81 -4.37 -7.68
C ASP A 311 -1.54 -2.88 -7.95
N SER A 312 -1.94 -2.37 -9.13
CA SER A 312 -1.88 -0.93 -9.46
C SER A 312 -2.79 -0.07 -8.58
N TYR A 313 -3.78 -0.68 -7.92
CA TYR A 313 -4.76 -0.01 -7.06
C TYR A 313 -4.93 -0.73 -5.71
N LEU A 314 -3.90 -1.46 -5.25
CA LEU A 314 -4.04 -2.32 -4.08
C LEU A 314 -4.43 -1.52 -2.83
N SER A 315 -3.87 -0.32 -2.61
CA SER A 315 -4.20 0.53 -1.47
C SER A 315 -5.68 0.92 -1.46
N VAL A 316 -6.23 1.27 -2.62
CA VAL A 316 -7.66 1.58 -2.78
C VAL A 316 -8.51 0.35 -2.45
N VAL A 317 -8.14 -0.82 -2.97
CA VAL A 317 -8.83 -2.09 -2.66
C VAL A 317 -8.79 -2.40 -1.16
N LYS A 318 -7.65 -2.20 -0.49
CA LYS A 318 -7.53 -2.38 0.97
C LYS A 318 -8.39 -1.36 1.73
N ALA A 319 -8.41 -0.09 1.30
CA ALA A 319 -9.20 0.94 1.97
C ALA A 319 -10.72 0.69 1.84
N LEU A 320 -11.18 0.22 0.68
CA LEU A 320 -12.55 -0.25 0.48
C LEU A 320 -12.84 -1.45 1.40
N LEU A 321 -11.94 -2.43 1.44
CA LEU A 321 -12.09 -3.60 2.30
C LEU A 321 -12.24 -3.22 3.79
N HIS A 322 -11.38 -2.34 4.31
CA HIS A 322 -11.47 -1.86 5.70
C HIS A 322 -12.82 -1.17 5.98
N SER A 323 -13.26 -0.33 5.05
CA SER A 323 -14.48 0.48 5.21
C SER A 323 -15.74 -0.36 5.08
N CYS A 324 -15.76 -1.31 4.15
CA CYS A 324 -16.86 -2.26 4.00
C CYS A 324 -17.07 -3.10 5.26
N ILE A 325 -16.00 -3.56 5.91
CA ILE A 325 -16.12 -4.30 7.17
C ILE A 325 -16.67 -3.46 8.31
N ALA A 326 -16.18 -2.22 8.44
CA ALA A 326 -16.73 -1.27 9.41
C ALA A 326 -18.22 -1.00 9.17
N CYS A 327 -18.68 -1.11 7.92
CA CYS A 327 -20.07 -0.98 7.52
C CYS A 327 -20.87 -2.30 7.51
N SER A 328 -20.26 -3.42 7.90
CA SER A 328 -20.83 -4.78 7.83
C SER A 328 -21.29 -5.19 6.42
N LEU A 329 -20.49 -4.88 5.41
CA LEU A 329 -20.70 -5.19 4.00
C LEU A 329 -19.46 -5.87 3.41
N LYS A 330 -19.65 -6.69 2.38
CA LYS A 330 -18.57 -7.29 1.59
C LYS A 330 -18.37 -6.48 0.31
N PRO A 331 -17.14 -6.02 -0.02
CA PRO A 331 -16.92 -5.31 -1.26
C PRO A 331 -17.06 -6.26 -2.46
N LYS A 332 -17.93 -5.92 -3.42
CA LYS A 332 -17.94 -6.51 -4.76
C LYS A 332 -17.43 -5.45 -5.74
N ILE A 333 -16.13 -5.48 -6.00
CA ILE A 333 -15.46 -4.52 -6.87
C ILE A 333 -15.55 -5.01 -8.31
N GLU A 334 -16.23 -4.24 -9.15
CA GLU A 334 -16.33 -4.48 -10.59
C GLU A 334 -15.47 -3.45 -11.32
N TRP A 335 -14.50 -3.95 -12.08
CA TRP A 335 -13.49 -3.11 -12.72
C TRP A 335 -13.95 -2.67 -14.10
N ILE A 336 -13.79 -1.37 -14.38
CA ILE A 336 -14.12 -0.77 -15.67
C ILE A 336 -12.87 -0.08 -16.19
N ALA A 337 -12.36 -0.54 -17.34
CA ALA A 337 -11.31 0.20 -18.03
C ALA A 337 -11.93 1.49 -18.57
N ALA A 338 -11.39 2.64 -18.17
CA ALA A 338 -12.02 3.91 -18.51
C ALA A 338 -12.14 4.14 -20.04
N SER A 339 -11.19 3.62 -20.82
CA SER A 339 -11.26 3.64 -22.30
C SER A 339 -12.50 2.94 -22.85
N ASP A 340 -13.02 1.92 -22.18
CA ASP A 340 -14.15 1.14 -22.68
C ASP A 340 -15.47 1.94 -22.58
N LEU A 341 -15.54 2.96 -21.72
CA LEU A 341 -16.70 3.85 -21.62
C LEU A 341 -16.78 4.89 -22.75
N GLU A 342 -15.69 5.09 -23.49
CA GLU A 342 -15.59 6.13 -24.52
C GLU A 342 -16.42 5.80 -25.77
N ASP A 343 -16.92 6.84 -26.44
CA ASP A 343 -17.75 6.69 -27.66
C ASP A 343 -16.98 6.00 -28.82
N GLU A 344 -15.65 6.19 -28.87
CA GLU A 344 -14.80 5.50 -29.85
C GLU A 344 -14.81 3.99 -29.64
N SER A 345 -14.76 3.54 -28.37
CA SER A 345 -14.88 2.13 -28.00
C SER A 345 -16.26 1.56 -28.35
N GLY A 346 -17.32 2.37 -28.28
CA GLY A 346 -18.64 2.00 -28.79
C GLY A 346 -18.64 1.64 -30.28
N ARG A 347 -17.67 2.14 -31.07
CA ARG A 347 -17.50 1.82 -32.49
C ARG A 347 -16.49 0.70 -32.73
N SER A 348 -15.36 0.71 -32.01
CA SER A 348 -14.26 -0.23 -32.23
C SER A 348 -14.42 -1.56 -31.48
N THR A 349 -14.98 -1.52 -30.28
CA THR A 349 -15.14 -2.65 -29.34
C THR A 349 -16.52 -2.63 -28.66
N PRO A 350 -17.62 -2.73 -29.43
CA PRO A 350 -18.98 -2.52 -28.93
C PRO A 350 -19.39 -3.45 -27.78
N GLU A 351 -18.88 -4.69 -27.74
CA GLU A 351 -19.17 -5.63 -26.65
C GLU A 351 -18.53 -5.18 -25.32
N ALA A 352 -17.26 -4.78 -25.34
CA ALA A 352 -16.56 -4.28 -24.16
C ALA A 352 -17.19 -2.98 -23.66
N HIS A 353 -17.54 -2.08 -24.58
CA HIS A 353 -18.25 -0.84 -24.26
C HIS A 353 -19.61 -1.11 -23.61
N ALA A 354 -20.42 -2.00 -24.18
CA ALA A 354 -21.72 -2.35 -23.60
C ALA A 354 -21.58 -2.99 -22.21
N ALA A 355 -20.59 -3.87 -22.03
CA ALA A 355 -20.30 -4.49 -20.74
C ALA A 355 -19.89 -3.45 -19.68
N ALA A 356 -18.98 -2.53 -20.03
CA ALA A 356 -18.53 -1.44 -19.16
C ALA A 356 -19.71 -0.56 -18.70
N TRP A 357 -20.58 -0.16 -19.62
CA TRP A 357 -21.77 0.64 -19.29
C TRP A 357 -22.80 -0.14 -18.46
N ASN A 358 -22.95 -1.44 -18.69
CA ASN A 358 -23.84 -2.27 -17.87
C ASN A 358 -23.34 -2.34 -16.41
N ILE A 359 -22.04 -2.55 -16.20
CA ILE A 359 -21.43 -2.54 -14.87
C ILE A 359 -21.62 -1.19 -14.19
N LEU A 360 -21.34 -0.09 -14.93
CA LEU A 360 -21.48 1.26 -14.38
C LEU A 360 -22.92 1.56 -13.94
N ARG A 361 -23.92 1.11 -14.71
CA ARG A 361 -25.34 1.31 -14.40
C ARG A 361 -25.84 0.44 -13.25
N SER A 362 -25.25 -0.73 -13.03
CA SER A 362 -25.60 -1.61 -11.91
C SER A 362 -24.86 -1.29 -10.61
N ALA A 363 -23.90 -0.38 -10.64
CA ALA A 363 -23.10 -0.03 -9.47
C ALA A 363 -23.89 0.83 -8.47
N GLU A 364 -23.67 0.55 -7.18
CA GLU A 364 -24.27 1.29 -6.07
C GLU A 364 -23.39 2.47 -5.65
N CYS A 365 -22.12 2.45 -6.05
CA CYS A 365 -21.19 3.55 -5.89
C CYS A 365 -20.07 3.48 -6.94
N ILE A 366 -19.56 4.64 -7.34
CA ILE A 366 -18.57 4.80 -8.40
C ILE A 366 -17.32 5.46 -7.83
N LEU A 367 -16.16 4.82 -8.01
CA LEU A 367 -14.87 5.32 -7.58
C LEU A 367 -13.97 5.55 -8.80
N VAL A 368 -13.41 6.75 -8.90
CA VAL A 368 -12.38 7.10 -9.90
C VAL A 368 -11.06 7.35 -9.16
N PRO A 369 -10.08 6.43 -9.25
CA PRO A 369 -8.83 6.55 -8.53
C PRO A 369 -7.84 7.48 -9.25
N GLY A 370 -6.64 7.63 -8.69
CA GLY A 370 -5.54 8.36 -9.31
C GLY A 370 -5.06 7.73 -10.62
N GLY A 371 -4.31 8.52 -11.40
CA GLY A 371 -3.65 8.07 -12.62
C GLY A 371 -2.89 9.21 -13.30
N PHE A 372 -2.07 8.87 -14.29
CA PHE A 372 -1.28 9.83 -15.06
C PHE A 372 -1.59 9.73 -16.56
N GLY A 373 -1.31 10.79 -17.31
CA GLY A 373 -1.48 10.83 -18.77
C GLY A 373 -2.93 10.99 -19.22
N ASP A 374 -3.16 11.04 -20.53
CA ASP A 374 -4.44 11.37 -21.18
C ASP A 374 -5.37 10.17 -21.41
N ARG A 375 -4.82 8.96 -21.52
CA ARG A 375 -5.59 7.73 -21.79
C ARG A 375 -6.76 7.53 -20.82
N GLY A 376 -7.97 7.32 -21.35
CA GLY A 376 -9.17 6.99 -20.58
C GLY A 376 -9.81 8.18 -19.85
N VAL A 377 -9.27 9.40 -19.97
CA VAL A 377 -9.79 10.59 -19.28
C VAL A 377 -11.23 10.88 -19.70
N SER A 378 -11.54 10.77 -20.99
CA SER A 378 -12.90 11.02 -21.50
C SER A 378 -13.91 10.05 -20.91
N GLY A 379 -13.56 8.77 -20.79
CA GLY A 379 -14.41 7.77 -20.13
C GLY A 379 -14.60 8.01 -18.64
N MET A 380 -13.57 8.48 -17.93
CA MET A 380 -13.70 8.88 -16.52
C MET A 380 -14.65 10.08 -16.35
N VAL A 381 -14.60 11.06 -17.26
CA VAL A 381 -15.54 12.20 -17.28
C VAL A 381 -16.98 11.71 -17.46
N LEU A 382 -17.21 10.73 -18.35
CA LEU A 382 -18.54 10.11 -18.53
C LEU A 382 -19.02 9.40 -17.26
N ALA A 383 -18.14 8.70 -16.55
CA ALA A 383 -18.48 8.05 -15.28
C ALA A 383 -18.82 9.07 -14.17
N ALA A 384 -18.04 10.14 -14.05
CA ALA A 384 -18.30 11.22 -13.09
C ALA A 384 -19.63 11.93 -13.37
N LYS A 385 -19.96 12.15 -14.65
CA LYS A 385 -21.23 12.71 -15.09
C LYS A 385 -22.39 11.80 -14.74
N TYR A 386 -22.27 10.51 -15.08
CA TYR A 386 -23.30 9.51 -14.80
C TYR A 386 -23.59 9.44 -13.29
N ALA A 387 -22.55 9.43 -12.45
CA ALA A 387 -22.71 9.44 -11.00
C ALA A 387 -23.50 10.68 -10.53
N ARG A 388 -23.08 11.88 -10.97
CA ARG A 388 -23.71 13.16 -10.60
C ARG A 388 -25.19 13.22 -10.98
N GLU A 389 -25.51 12.85 -12.22
CA GLU A 389 -26.87 12.97 -12.77
C GLU A 389 -27.83 11.93 -12.19
N ASN A 390 -27.33 10.73 -11.85
CA ASN A 390 -28.15 9.63 -11.31
C ASN A 390 -28.11 9.53 -9.78
N LYS A 391 -27.45 10.49 -9.11
CA LYS A 391 -27.30 10.53 -7.65
C LYS A 391 -26.63 9.27 -7.06
N ILE A 392 -25.69 8.68 -7.79
CA ILE A 392 -24.93 7.51 -7.35
C ILE A 392 -23.68 8.00 -6.61
N PRO A 393 -23.42 7.55 -5.36
CA PRO A 393 -22.26 7.92 -4.57
C PRO A 393 -20.97 7.89 -5.38
N TYR A 394 -20.24 9.01 -5.36
CA TYR A 394 -19.02 9.23 -6.13
C TYR A 394 -17.86 9.60 -5.21
N LEU A 395 -16.74 8.89 -5.36
CA LEU A 395 -15.46 9.25 -4.76
C LEU A 395 -14.38 9.39 -5.84
N GLY A 396 -13.90 10.63 -6.02
CA GLY A 396 -12.78 10.94 -6.90
C GLY A 396 -11.49 11.13 -6.10
N ILE A 397 -10.44 10.37 -6.42
CA ILE A 397 -9.14 10.44 -5.72
C ILE A 397 -8.08 10.99 -6.67
N CYS A 398 -7.37 12.03 -6.26
CA CYS A 398 -6.32 12.70 -7.02
C CYS A 398 -6.83 13.09 -8.42
N LEU A 399 -6.47 12.35 -9.46
CA LEU A 399 -7.04 12.52 -10.80
C LEU A 399 -8.57 12.48 -10.81
N GLY A 400 -9.21 11.61 -10.01
CA GLY A 400 -10.68 11.55 -9.95
C GLY A 400 -11.33 12.87 -9.54
N MET A 401 -10.71 13.61 -8.61
CA MET A 401 -11.19 14.95 -8.23
C MET A 401 -11.06 15.94 -9.40
N GLN A 402 -9.94 15.89 -10.12
CA GLN A 402 -9.73 16.72 -11.30
C GLN A 402 -10.74 16.41 -12.42
N ILE A 403 -11.05 15.13 -12.63
CA ILE A 403 -12.07 14.67 -13.58
C ILE A 403 -13.45 15.22 -13.20
N ALA A 404 -13.81 15.19 -11.92
CA ALA A 404 -15.08 15.74 -11.45
C ALA A 404 -15.18 17.26 -11.71
N VAL A 405 -14.09 18.03 -11.52
CA VAL A 405 -14.06 19.46 -11.86
C VAL A 405 -14.20 19.68 -13.37
N ILE A 406 -13.49 18.91 -14.19
CA ILE A 406 -13.58 18.99 -15.65
C ILE A 406 -15.01 18.68 -16.12
N GLU A 407 -15.62 17.62 -15.59
CA GLU A 407 -16.99 17.24 -15.91
C GLU A 407 -17.98 18.34 -15.53
N PHE A 408 -17.87 18.88 -14.32
CA PHE A 408 -18.78 19.91 -13.83
C PHE A 408 -18.66 21.20 -14.65
N ALA A 409 -17.45 21.61 -15.01
CA ALA A 409 -17.23 22.78 -15.87
C ALA A 409 -17.86 22.60 -17.27
N ARG A 410 -17.73 21.40 -17.86
CA ARG A 410 -18.36 21.09 -19.16
C ARG A 410 -19.88 21.09 -19.08
N SER A 411 -20.44 20.38 -18.10
CA SER A 411 -21.87 20.09 -18.03
C SER A 411 -22.69 21.22 -17.41
N VAL A 412 -22.14 21.94 -16.42
CA VAL A 412 -22.89 22.94 -15.63
C VAL A 412 -22.49 24.36 -16.02
N LEU A 413 -21.19 24.64 -16.16
CA LEU A 413 -20.71 25.97 -16.58
C LEU A 413 -20.74 26.17 -18.10
N SER A 414 -21.12 25.15 -18.87
CA SER A 414 -21.12 25.18 -20.35
C SER A 414 -19.76 25.50 -20.97
N MET A 415 -18.67 25.20 -20.25
CA MET A 415 -17.30 25.29 -20.77
C MET A 415 -16.98 23.99 -21.52
N GLU A 416 -17.52 23.83 -22.72
CA GLU A 416 -17.44 22.56 -23.48
C GLU A 416 -16.02 22.05 -23.68
N ARG A 417 -15.04 22.96 -23.78
CA ARG A 417 -13.63 22.65 -23.96
C ARG A 417 -12.83 22.61 -22.65
N ALA A 418 -13.48 22.72 -21.49
CA ALA A 418 -12.81 22.65 -20.19
C ALA A 418 -11.94 21.40 -20.08
N ASN A 419 -10.66 21.59 -19.76
CA ASN A 419 -9.72 20.48 -19.66
C ASN A 419 -8.54 20.79 -18.73
N SER A 420 -7.73 19.77 -18.46
CA SER A 420 -6.42 19.93 -17.82
C SER A 420 -5.37 20.29 -18.84
N THR A 421 -4.46 21.19 -18.47
CA THR A 421 -3.25 21.48 -19.25
C THR A 421 -2.30 20.28 -19.35
N GLU A 422 -2.49 19.22 -18.54
CA GLU A 422 -1.80 17.94 -18.71
C GLU A 422 -2.22 17.23 -20.00
N PHE A 423 -3.50 17.28 -20.33
CA PHE A 423 -4.10 16.49 -21.43
C PHE A 423 -4.26 17.33 -22.70
N ASP A 424 -4.61 18.60 -22.54
CA ASP A 424 -4.73 19.56 -23.63
C ASP A 424 -4.12 20.90 -23.21
N ALA A 425 -2.85 21.11 -23.56
CA ALA A 425 -2.13 22.36 -23.26
C ALA A 425 -2.68 23.59 -24.03
N GLN A 426 -3.57 23.39 -25.01
CA GLN A 426 -4.15 24.45 -25.85
C GLN A 426 -5.66 24.64 -25.58
N THR A 427 -6.19 24.07 -24.51
CA THR A 427 -7.58 24.32 -24.10
C THR A 427 -7.80 25.82 -23.83
N PRO A 428 -8.92 26.42 -24.29
CA PRO A 428 -9.22 27.81 -24.00
C PRO A 428 -9.84 27.97 -22.60
N ASP A 429 -10.22 26.84 -21.98
CA ASP A 429 -10.90 26.74 -20.69
C ASP A 429 -10.03 25.89 -19.72
N PRO A 430 -8.84 26.36 -19.33
CA PRO A 430 -7.94 25.59 -18.46
C PRO A 430 -8.45 25.56 -17.02
N VAL A 431 -9.23 24.54 -16.68
CA VAL A 431 -9.81 24.38 -15.34
C VAL A 431 -8.87 23.66 -14.37
N ILE A 432 -7.94 22.86 -14.90
CA ILE A 432 -6.84 22.23 -14.14
C ILE A 432 -5.52 22.68 -14.76
N ILE A 433 -4.61 23.22 -13.94
CA ILE A 433 -3.34 23.81 -14.38
C ILE A 433 -2.14 23.22 -13.66
N PHE A 434 -0.98 23.26 -14.30
CA PHE A 434 0.28 22.88 -13.68
C PHE A 434 0.70 23.92 -12.63
N MET A 435 0.67 23.55 -11.34
CA MET A 435 1.03 24.42 -10.23
C MET A 435 1.94 23.70 -9.21
N PRO A 436 3.19 23.39 -9.62
CA PRO A 436 4.15 22.63 -8.82
C PRO A 436 4.52 23.34 -7.51
N GLU A 437 5.02 22.59 -6.54
CA GLU A 437 5.64 23.18 -5.36
C GLU A 437 7.05 23.70 -5.72
N GLY A 438 7.37 24.90 -5.27
CA GLY A 438 8.74 25.41 -5.31
C GLY A 438 9.54 24.81 -4.16
N SER A 439 10.68 24.18 -4.46
CA SER A 439 11.59 23.69 -3.43
C SER A 439 12.78 24.64 -3.25
N ARG A 440 13.16 24.91 -2.00
CA ARG A 440 14.41 25.63 -1.68
C ARG A 440 15.65 24.75 -1.83
N THR A 441 15.49 23.43 -1.82
CA THR A 441 16.58 22.44 -1.86
C THR A 441 16.74 21.75 -3.21
N HIS A 442 15.67 21.71 -4.01
CA HIS A 442 15.68 21.14 -5.36
C HIS A 442 15.32 22.22 -6.38
N MET A 443 16.24 22.50 -7.32
CA MET A 443 15.94 23.42 -8.42
C MET A 443 15.00 22.73 -9.42
N GLY A 444 13.87 23.37 -9.73
CA GLY A 444 12.87 22.89 -10.69
C GLY A 444 11.46 22.82 -10.11
N SER A 445 10.51 22.44 -10.97
CA SER A 445 9.10 22.26 -10.62
C SER A 445 8.88 20.92 -9.90
N THR A 446 8.96 20.93 -8.56
CA THR A 446 8.81 19.71 -7.75
C THR A 446 7.34 19.28 -7.56
N MET A 447 7.10 17.97 -7.47
CA MET A 447 5.78 17.39 -7.21
C MET A 447 5.31 17.74 -5.80
N ARG A 448 4.00 17.95 -5.61
CA ARG A 448 3.39 18.02 -4.27
C ARG A 448 3.31 16.59 -3.72
N LEU A 449 4.13 16.32 -2.70
CA LEU A 449 4.44 14.95 -2.27
C LEU A 449 4.52 14.81 -0.74
N GLY A 450 3.97 13.71 -0.22
CA GLY A 450 3.97 13.38 1.21
C GLY A 450 2.82 14.02 1.98
N SER A 451 2.92 14.03 3.32
CA SER A 451 1.86 14.59 4.17
C SER A 451 1.80 16.11 4.02
N ARG A 452 0.60 16.63 3.77
CA ARG A 452 0.32 18.07 3.75
C ARG A 452 -0.97 18.35 4.52
N ARG A 453 -1.04 19.55 5.07
CA ARG A 453 -2.22 20.02 5.77
C ARG A 453 -3.25 20.55 4.79
N THR A 454 -4.48 20.11 4.97
CA THR A 454 -5.66 20.61 4.26
C THR A 454 -6.62 21.20 5.30
N HIS A 455 -6.88 22.51 5.19
CA HIS A 455 -7.81 23.23 6.06
C HIS A 455 -9.22 23.14 5.52
N LEU A 456 -10.13 22.62 6.34
CA LEU A 456 -11.53 22.49 6.00
C LEU A 456 -12.23 23.85 6.26
N GLN A 457 -12.73 24.46 5.19
CA GLN A 457 -13.25 25.82 5.18
C GLN A 457 -14.62 25.95 5.88
N SER A 458 -15.34 24.83 6.06
CA SER A 458 -16.66 24.82 6.70
C SER A 458 -16.89 23.54 7.50
N GLN A 459 -17.36 23.69 8.75
CA GLN A 459 -17.80 22.58 9.59
C GLN A 459 -19.08 21.90 9.09
N ASP A 460 -19.86 22.60 8.26
CA ASP A 460 -21.08 22.02 7.66
C ASP A 460 -20.79 21.05 6.52
N SER A 461 -19.53 20.95 6.07
CA SER A 461 -19.08 20.02 5.03
C SER A 461 -19.21 18.56 5.46
N LEU A 462 -19.53 17.69 4.51
CA LEU A 462 -19.61 16.25 4.77
C LEU A 462 -18.25 15.69 5.20
N THR A 463 -17.18 16.15 4.57
CA THR A 463 -15.81 15.76 4.87
C THR A 463 -15.44 16.12 6.30
N SER A 464 -15.72 17.35 6.78
CA SER A 464 -15.42 17.72 8.17
C SER A 464 -16.13 16.82 9.17
N LYS A 465 -17.41 16.51 8.94
CA LYS A 465 -18.19 15.60 9.79
C LYS A 465 -17.62 14.18 9.81
N LEU A 466 -17.23 13.64 8.64
CA LEU A 466 -16.61 12.31 8.55
C LEU A 466 -15.28 12.24 9.31
N TYR A 467 -14.49 13.30 9.28
CA TYR A 467 -13.24 13.41 10.02
C TYR A 467 -13.42 13.86 11.49
N GLY A 468 -14.66 14.00 11.99
CA GLY A 468 -14.96 14.31 13.40
C GLY A 468 -14.91 15.80 13.74
N ASP A 469 -15.43 16.66 12.87
CA ASP A 469 -15.56 18.12 13.05
C ASP A 469 -14.22 18.85 13.26
N VAL A 470 -13.14 18.29 12.70
CA VAL A 470 -11.80 18.89 12.73
C VAL A 470 -11.69 20.06 11.77
N SER A 471 -10.85 21.05 12.12
CA SER A 471 -10.58 22.22 11.27
C SER A 471 -9.57 21.93 10.15
N TYR A 472 -8.78 20.88 10.28
CA TYR A 472 -7.81 20.46 9.26
C TYR A 472 -7.59 18.95 9.30
N VAL A 473 -7.11 18.41 8.19
CA VAL A 473 -6.64 17.03 8.06
C VAL A 473 -5.23 17.02 7.47
N ASP A 474 -4.41 16.07 7.90
CA ASP A 474 -3.06 15.87 7.37
C ASP A 474 -3.09 14.57 6.55
N GLU A 475 -3.03 14.66 5.23
CA GLU A 475 -3.15 13.54 4.29
C GLU A 475 -2.01 13.53 3.27
N ARG A 476 -1.82 12.40 2.58
CA ARG A 476 -0.68 12.21 1.67
C ARG A 476 -1.04 12.61 0.24
N HIS A 477 -0.18 13.42 -0.38
CA HIS A 477 -0.35 13.88 -1.76
C HIS A 477 0.71 13.26 -2.67
N ARG A 478 0.35 13.11 -3.96
CA ARG A 478 1.26 12.71 -5.03
C ARG A 478 0.73 13.20 -6.37
N HIS A 479 0.90 14.49 -6.64
CA HIS A 479 0.40 15.10 -7.88
C HIS A 479 1.13 16.41 -8.23
N ARG A 480 0.84 16.95 -9.41
CA ARG A 480 1.49 18.16 -9.96
C ARG A 480 0.51 19.23 -10.46
N TYR A 481 -0.76 18.86 -10.58
CA TYR A 481 -1.79 19.66 -11.24
C TYR A 481 -2.89 20.00 -10.25
N GLU A 482 -3.38 21.21 -10.34
CA GLU A 482 -4.27 21.83 -9.36
C GLU A 482 -5.46 22.48 -10.07
N VAL A 483 -6.57 22.66 -9.35
CA VAL A 483 -7.68 23.48 -9.85
C VAL A 483 -7.19 24.89 -10.10
N ASN A 484 -7.51 25.45 -11.27
CA ASN A 484 -7.13 26.81 -11.62
C ASN A 484 -7.82 27.79 -10.66
N PRO A 485 -7.08 28.58 -9.86
CA PRO A 485 -7.68 29.53 -8.94
C PRO A 485 -8.60 30.56 -9.61
N GLU A 486 -8.40 30.84 -10.90
CA GLU A 486 -9.23 31.78 -11.67
C GLU A 486 -10.65 31.26 -11.91
N VAL A 487 -10.86 29.93 -11.96
CA VAL A 487 -12.19 29.32 -12.16
C VAL A 487 -12.87 28.92 -10.85
N ALA A 488 -12.14 28.96 -9.73
CA ALA A 488 -12.60 28.48 -8.43
C ALA A 488 -13.91 29.17 -7.99
N GLN A 489 -13.98 30.50 -8.11
CA GLN A 489 -15.18 31.25 -7.74
C GLN A 489 -16.40 30.85 -8.61
N SER A 490 -16.21 30.68 -9.92
CA SER A 490 -17.29 30.27 -10.82
C SER A 490 -17.83 28.86 -10.50
N LEU A 491 -16.96 27.94 -10.06
CA LEU A 491 -17.37 26.62 -9.60
C LEU A 491 -18.24 26.70 -8.34
N GLU A 492 -17.84 27.53 -7.36
CA GLU A 492 -18.61 27.73 -6.11
C GLU A 492 -19.98 28.35 -6.37
N GLU A 493 -20.03 29.38 -7.21
CA GLU A 493 -21.28 30.07 -7.58
C GLU A 493 -22.25 29.14 -8.33
N ALA A 494 -21.74 28.18 -9.09
CA ALA A 494 -22.55 27.16 -9.77
C ALA A 494 -22.93 25.96 -8.88
N GLY A 495 -22.48 25.94 -7.62
CA GLY A 495 -22.91 24.97 -6.61
C GLY A 495 -21.91 23.86 -6.25
N LEU A 496 -20.73 23.82 -6.88
CA LEU A 496 -19.64 22.91 -6.48
C LEU A 496 -18.83 23.54 -5.35
N ARG A 497 -18.98 23.04 -4.12
CA ARG A 497 -18.30 23.63 -2.94
C ARG A 497 -16.84 23.23 -2.89
N LEU A 498 -15.95 24.19 -2.65
CA LEU A 498 -14.52 24.00 -2.47
C LEU A 498 -14.20 23.97 -0.96
N VAL A 499 -14.45 22.82 -0.32
CA VAL A 499 -14.49 22.72 1.15
C VAL A 499 -13.13 22.56 1.81
N GLY A 500 -12.09 22.17 1.06
CA GLY A 500 -10.74 21.97 1.59
C GLY A 500 -9.70 22.72 0.79
N LYS A 501 -8.81 23.45 1.46
CA LYS A 501 -7.72 24.23 0.82
C LYS A 501 -6.37 24.02 1.53
N ASP A 502 -5.28 24.24 0.80
CA ASP A 502 -3.93 24.20 1.39
C ASP A 502 -3.65 25.38 2.34
N ASP A 503 -2.49 25.38 2.99
CA ASP A 503 -2.05 26.46 3.90
C ASP A 503 -2.04 27.85 3.23
N SER A 504 -1.85 27.90 1.91
CA SER A 504 -1.85 29.17 1.16
C SER A 504 -3.26 29.65 0.80
N GLY A 505 -4.28 28.80 0.94
CA GLY A 505 -5.64 29.03 0.49
C GLY A 505 -5.82 29.07 -1.02
N LYS A 506 -4.78 28.74 -1.80
CA LYS A 506 -4.79 28.82 -3.27
C LYS A 506 -5.11 27.49 -3.92
N ARG A 507 -4.68 26.38 -3.33
CA ARG A 507 -4.95 25.04 -3.86
C ARG A 507 -6.24 24.51 -3.27
N VAL A 508 -7.11 24.00 -4.14
CA VAL A 508 -8.31 23.28 -3.74
C VAL A 508 -7.94 21.81 -3.58
N GLU A 509 -8.18 21.28 -2.39
CA GLU A 509 -7.81 19.91 -2.03
C GLU A 509 -9.04 19.00 -1.87
N VAL A 510 -10.21 19.57 -1.59
CA VAL A 510 -11.48 18.84 -1.42
C VAL A 510 -12.62 19.60 -2.07
N ILE A 511 -13.43 18.89 -2.86
CA ILE A 511 -14.68 19.36 -3.44
C ILE A 511 -15.86 18.51 -3.00
N GLU A 512 -17.01 19.15 -2.85
CA GLU A 512 -18.28 18.50 -2.53
C GLU A 512 -19.40 19.07 -3.39
N PHE A 513 -20.35 18.22 -3.79
CA PHE A 513 -21.59 18.68 -4.42
C PHE A 513 -22.79 18.48 -3.46
N PRO A 514 -23.30 19.54 -2.81
CA PRO A 514 -24.27 19.43 -1.72
C PRO A 514 -25.62 18.80 -2.08
N ASP A 515 -26.07 18.95 -3.33
CA ASP A 515 -27.37 18.43 -3.79
C ASP A 515 -27.36 16.92 -4.13
N HIS A 516 -26.27 16.23 -3.77
CA HIS A 516 -26.01 14.83 -4.06
C HIS A 516 -25.72 14.05 -2.76
N PRO A 517 -26.21 12.79 -2.62
CA PRO A 517 -26.08 12.02 -1.38
C PRO A 517 -24.62 11.84 -0.91
N PHE A 518 -23.71 11.59 -1.86
CA PHE A 518 -22.27 11.60 -1.62
C PHE A 518 -21.54 11.88 -2.95
N TYR A 519 -20.99 13.07 -3.13
CA TYR A 519 -20.17 13.39 -4.30
C TYR A 519 -18.96 14.17 -3.83
N VAL A 520 -17.89 13.45 -3.56
CA VAL A 520 -16.67 13.98 -2.95
C VAL A 520 -15.50 13.72 -3.87
N GLY A 521 -14.72 14.76 -4.15
CA GLY A 521 -13.44 14.66 -4.82
C GLY A 521 -12.34 15.16 -3.90
N VAL A 522 -11.26 14.40 -3.75
CA VAL A 522 -10.06 14.81 -3.00
C VAL A 522 -8.81 14.74 -3.84
N GLN A 523 -7.89 15.68 -3.66
CA GLN A 523 -6.58 15.68 -4.31
C GLN A 523 -5.58 14.74 -3.62
N PHE A 524 -5.67 14.60 -2.29
CA PHE A 524 -4.85 13.63 -1.55
C PHE A 524 -5.32 12.19 -1.78
N HIS A 525 -4.52 11.25 -1.29
CA HIS A 525 -4.74 9.81 -1.37
C HIS A 525 -5.18 9.25 0.01
N PRO A 526 -6.49 9.28 0.32
CA PRO A 526 -7.02 8.81 1.61
C PRO A 526 -6.78 7.31 1.87
N GLU A 527 -6.45 6.53 0.84
CA GLU A 527 -6.20 5.10 0.89
C GLU A 527 -4.88 4.74 1.61
N PHE A 528 -3.88 5.63 1.61
CA PHE A 528 -2.58 5.36 2.22
C PHE A 528 -2.62 5.37 3.75
N LYS A 529 -3.48 6.20 4.34
CA LYS A 529 -3.67 6.30 5.80
C LYS A 529 -4.76 5.37 6.35
N SER A 530 -5.46 4.62 5.49
CA SER A 530 -6.44 3.62 5.92
C SER A 530 -5.76 2.47 6.68
N ARG A 531 -6.32 2.08 7.83
CA ARG A 531 -5.89 0.93 8.64
C ARG A 531 -7.06 -0.05 8.84
N PRO A 532 -6.82 -1.35 9.08
CA PRO A 532 -7.90 -2.31 9.31
C PRO A 532 -8.79 -1.95 10.51
N THR A 533 -8.20 -1.43 11.60
CA THR A 533 -8.91 -1.00 12.82
C THR A 533 -9.35 0.46 12.80
N ARG A 534 -8.82 1.26 11.86
CA ARG A 534 -9.11 2.68 11.68
C ARG A 534 -9.22 2.97 10.18
N PRO A 535 -10.35 2.60 9.56
CA PRO A 535 -10.56 2.80 8.13
C PRO A 535 -10.54 4.30 7.80
N SER A 536 -10.22 4.61 6.54
CA SER A 536 -10.25 5.99 6.06
C SER A 536 -11.68 6.57 6.13
N PRO A 537 -11.89 7.73 6.77
CA PRO A 537 -13.22 8.32 6.96
C PRO A 537 -14.00 8.55 5.65
N LEU A 538 -13.32 8.97 4.58
CA LEU A 538 -13.95 9.20 3.28
C LEU A 538 -14.47 7.91 2.66
N PHE A 539 -13.69 6.83 2.74
CA PHE A 539 -14.14 5.51 2.25
C PHE A 539 -15.30 4.97 3.09
N VAL A 540 -15.31 5.19 4.42
CA VAL A 540 -16.46 4.83 5.27
C VAL A 540 -17.70 5.61 4.85
N GLY A 541 -17.61 6.94 4.70
CA GLY A 541 -18.73 7.76 4.24
C GLY A 541 -19.26 7.34 2.86
N PHE A 542 -18.35 7.01 1.94
CA PHE A 542 -18.69 6.52 0.60
C PHE A 542 -19.50 5.22 0.64
N ILE A 543 -19.08 4.24 1.45
CA ILE A 543 -19.81 2.97 1.59
C ILE A 543 -21.12 3.14 2.37
N LEU A 544 -21.16 4.00 3.39
CA LEU A 544 -22.39 4.30 4.12
C LEU A 544 -23.45 4.94 3.21
N ALA A 545 -23.05 5.85 2.32
CA ALA A 545 -23.97 6.46 1.36
C ALA A 545 -24.60 5.42 0.43
N ALA A 546 -23.82 4.45 -0.05
CA ALA A 546 -24.33 3.33 -0.83
C ALA A 546 -25.31 2.46 -0.02
N ARG A 547 -24.98 2.18 1.25
CA ARG A 547 -25.85 1.42 2.16
C ARG A 547 -27.19 2.11 2.41
N THR A 548 -27.20 3.42 2.62
CA THR A 548 -28.45 4.17 2.83
C THR A 548 -29.34 4.08 1.59
N LEU A 549 -28.77 4.23 0.39
CA LEU A 549 -29.51 4.07 -0.86
C LEU A 549 -30.14 2.67 -0.98
N LEU A 550 -29.39 1.62 -0.65
CA LEU A 550 -29.89 0.24 -0.63
C LEU A 550 -31.09 0.04 0.31
N GLN A 551 -31.05 0.66 1.49
CA GLN A 551 -32.15 0.58 2.45
C GLN A 551 -33.40 1.30 1.93
N THR A 552 -33.25 2.47 1.31
CA THR A 552 -34.39 3.16 0.65
C THR A 552 -34.97 2.37 -0.51
N HIS A 553 -34.15 1.72 -1.34
CA HIS A 553 -34.63 0.89 -2.45
C HIS A 553 -35.30 -0.41 -2.00
N SER A 554 -34.90 -0.97 -0.86
CA SER A 554 -35.54 -2.18 -0.29
C SER A 554 -36.85 -1.88 0.45
N SER A 555 -37.13 -0.60 0.74
CA SER A 555 -38.30 -0.16 1.51
C SER A 555 -39.44 0.39 0.63
N ASN A 556 -39.21 0.50 -0.68
CA ASN A 556 -40.19 0.84 -1.71
C ASN A 556 -40.51 -0.42 -2.53
#